data_AF-A0A6G1R2F1-F1
#
_entry.id   AF-A0A6G1R2F1-F1
#
_cell.length_a   1.000
_cell.length_b   1.000
_cell.length_c   1.000
_cell.angle_alpha   90.00
_cell.angle_beta   90.00
_cell.angle_gamma   90.00
#
_symmetry.space_group_name_H-M   'P 1'
#
loop_
_entity.id
_entity.type
_entity.pdbx_description
1 polymer ?
#
loop_
_entity_poly.entity_id
_entity_poly.type
_entity_poly.pdbx_seq_one_letter_code
_entity_poly.pdbx_strand_id
1 'polypeptide(L)'
;CDCGSLAECAKSGGNCCKKCTLTHDAMCSDGLCCKGCKYEPRGVSCREAVNECDIPESCTGDSSQCPPNLHKLDGYFCENEQGRCYGGRCKTRDRQCNALWGRGSAERFCYEKLNVEGTERGNCGREGLGWLQCNKQDVLCGFLLCANISGTPRLGELSGEIATTTFFHQNRYVDCRGGHVQLVDGSDLSYVEDGTPCGPGMLCLDRKCLPATAFNFSSCPGSWDGKICFDHGVCSNEGKCICRTEWTGKDCSVYDPIPEPKPTGETERYKGPSGTNIIIGSIAGAVLVAAIVLGGTGWGFKNIRRGRYDPAQQGV
;
A
#
# COMPACT_ATOMS: atom_id res chain seq x y z
N CYS A 1 -7.65 14.19 -18.63
CA CYS A 1 -6.37 13.47 -18.86
C CYS A 1 -5.27 14.50 -18.95
N ASP A 2 -4.05 14.12 -18.59
CA ASP A 2 -2.87 14.96 -18.76
C ASP A 2 -1.67 14.04 -19.04
N CYS A 3 -1.18 14.03 -20.27
CA CYS A 3 -0.04 13.20 -20.67
C CYS A 3 1.30 13.93 -20.51
N GLY A 4 1.32 15.06 -19.80
CA GLY A 4 2.50 15.87 -19.55
C GLY A 4 2.80 16.84 -20.69
N SER A 5 4.09 17.10 -20.92
CA SER A 5 4.56 17.94 -22.01
C SER A 5 4.26 17.32 -23.38
N LEU A 6 4.27 18.13 -24.45
CA LEU A 6 4.06 17.64 -25.82
C LEU A 6 5.02 16.49 -26.21
N ALA A 7 6.26 16.52 -25.69
CA ALA A 7 7.25 15.48 -25.93
C ALA A 7 6.94 14.18 -25.16
N GLU A 8 6.40 14.27 -23.94
CA GLU A 8 5.97 13.11 -23.14
C GLU A 8 4.69 12.51 -23.72
N CYS A 9 3.72 13.34 -24.09
CA CYS A 9 2.49 12.91 -24.78
C CYS A 9 2.79 12.15 -26.09
N ALA A 10 3.84 12.54 -26.82
CA ALA A 10 4.25 11.82 -28.03
C ALA A 10 4.77 10.40 -27.75
N LYS A 11 5.28 10.15 -26.53
CA LYS A 11 5.75 8.83 -26.09
C LYS A 11 4.62 7.98 -25.51
N SER A 12 3.75 8.58 -24.70
CA SER A 12 2.64 7.89 -24.04
C SER A 12 1.42 8.78 -23.89
N GLY A 13 0.24 8.24 -24.17
CA GLY A 13 -1.05 8.86 -23.87
C GLY A 13 -1.53 9.98 -24.80
N GLY A 14 -0.68 10.52 -25.68
CA GLY A 14 -1.08 11.56 -26.63
C GLY A 14 -2.06 11.11 -27.72
N ASN A 15 -2.11 9.81 -28.03
CA ASN A 15 -3.15 9.23 -28.89
C ASN A 15 -4.52 9.14 -28.20
N CYS A 16 -4.53 9.15 -26.87
CA CYS A 16 -5.73 9.02 -26.04
C CYS A 16 -6.20 10.36 -25.44
N CYS A 17 -5.35 11.39 -25.47
CA CYS A 17 -5.59 12.68 -24.84
C CYS A 17 -5.26 13.85 -25.77
N LYS A 18 -6.22 14.76 -25.92
CA LYS A 18 -6.09 15.96 -26.74
C LYS A 18 -6.65 17.16 -26.00
N LYS A 19 -5.84 18.20 -25.81
CA LYS A 19 -6.21 19.42 -25.05
C LYS A 19 -6.81 19.06 -23.68
N CYS A 20 -6.10 18.23 -22.92
CA CYS A 20 -6.50 17.71 -21.61
C CYS A 20 -7.84 16.94 -21.57
N THR A 21 -8.38 16.58 -22.74
CA THR A 21 -9.65 15.86 -22.89
C THR A 21 -9.40 14.51 -23.55
N LEU A 22 -10.06 13.45 -23.07
CA LEU A 22 -9.93 12.11 -23.65
C LEU A 22 -10.49 12.10 -25.08
N THR A 23 -9.84 11.35 -25.96
CA THR A 23 -10.32 11.12 -27.34
C THR A 23 -11.52 10.18 -27.35
N HIS A 24 -12.18 10.05 -28.50
CA HIS A 24 -13.27 9.08 -28.68
C HIS A 24 -12.81 7.67 -28.28
N ASP A 25 -13.66 6.95 -27.53
CA ASP A 25 -13.42 5.63 -26.94
C ASP A 25 -12.25 5.52 -25.94
N ALA A 26 -11.53 6.59 -25.60
CA ALA A 26 -10.48 6.52 -24.59
C ALA A 26 -11.09 6.53 -23.17
N MET A 27 -10.65 5.59 -22.34
CA MET A 27 -10.97 5.52 -20.91
C MET A 27 -9.83 6.11 -20.06
N CYS A 28 -8.60 6.00 -20.54
CA CYS A 28 -7.40 6.53 -19.91
C CYS A 28 -6.45 7.12 -20.94
N SER A 29 -5.45 7.86 -20.47
CA SER A 29 -4.38 8.39 -21.31
C SER A 29 -3.04 7.77 -20.95
N ASP A 30 -2.69 7.82 -19.67
CA ASP A 30 -1.41 7.43 -19.13
C ASP A 30 -1.60 6.68 -17.79
N GLY A 31 -0.51 6.10 -17.29
CA GLY A 31 -0.47 5.32 -16.05
C GLY A 31 -0.17 3.83 -16.27
N LEU A 32 0.28 3.15 -15.20
CA LEU A 32 0.70 1.74 -15.23
C LEU A 32 -0.44 0.76 -15.55
N CYS A 33 -1.68 1.18 -15.32
CA CYS A 33 -2.89 0.41 -15.61
C CYS A 33 -3.64 0.94 -16.85
N CYS A 34 -2.93 1.58 -17.78
CA CYS A 34 -3.49 2.06 -19.04
C CYS A 34 -2.77 1.43 -20.24
N LYS A 35 -3.51 0.73 -21.09
CA LYS A 35 -2.97 0.15 -22.31
C LYS A 35 -3.92 0.37 -23.48
N GLY A 36 -3.41 0.97 -24.55
CA GLY A 36 -4.21 1.26 -25.74
C GLY A 36 -5.44 2.14 -25.47
N CYS A 37 -5.30 3.15 -24.60
CA CYS A 37 -6.38 4.03 -24.15
C CYS A 37 -7.51 3.35 -23.35
N LYS A 38 -7.32 2.11 -22.92
CA LYS A 38 -8.26 1.34 -22.09
C LYS A 38 -7.60 0.98 -20.77
N TYR A 39 -8.40 0.86 -19.72
CA TYR A 39 -7.92 0.33 -18.45
C TYR A 39 -7.43 -1.10 -18.63
N GLU A 40 -6.32 -1.42 -17.99
CA GLU A 40 -5.89 -2.82 -17.84
C GLU A 40 -6.94 -3.58 -17.02
N PRO A 41 -7.22 -4.86 -17.33
CA PRO A 41 -8.15 -5.66 -16.55
C PRO A 41 -7.77 -5.71 -15.06
N ARG A 42 -8.80 -5.91 -14.21
CA ARG A 42 -8.59 -6.19 -12.79
C ARG A 42 -7.60 -7.33 -12.63
N GLY A 43 -6.68 -7.23 -11.67
CA GLY A 43 -5.73 -8.30 -11.33
C GLY A 43 -4.41 -8.27 -12.10
N VAL A 44 -4.27 -7.45 -13.16
CA VAL A 44 -2.97 -7.26 -13.83
C VAL A 44 -1.98 -6.61 -12.86
N SER A 45 -0.82 -7.24 -12.62
CA SER A 45 0.23 -6.68 -11.76
C SER A 45 0.76 -5.37 -12.35
N CYS A 46 0.73 -4.30 -11.55
CA CYS A 46 1.30 -3.00 -11.91
C CYS A 46 2.50 -2.62 -11.05
N ARG A 47 2.69 -3.27 -9.90
CA ARG A 47 3.90 -3.17 -9.09
C ARG A 47 4.19 -4.49 -8.39
N GLU A 48 5.40 -4.98 -8.59
CA GLU A 48 5.91 -6.15 -7.89
C GLU A 48 6.37 -5.81 -6.47
N ALA A 49 6.28 -6.80 -5.58
CA ALA A 49 6.78 -6.68 -4.22
C ALA A 49 8.31 -6.62 -4.20
N VAL A 50 8.90 -5.62 -3.54
CA VAL A 50 10.36 -5.45 -3.48
C VAL A 50 11.02 -6.34 -2.42
N ASN A 51 10.24 -6.82 -1.46
CA ASN A 51 10.67 -7.75 -0.41
C ASN A 51 9.46 -8.50 0.16
N GLU A 52 9.71 -9.48 1.04
CA GLU A 52 8.65 -10.31 1.63
C GLU A 52 7.68 -9.59 2.58
N CYS A 53 8.02 -8.38 3.03
CA CYS A 53 7.15 -7.51 3.84
C CYS A 53 6.36 -6.51 2.99
N ASP A 54 6.57 -6.49 1.69
CA ASP A 54 5.86 -5.63 0.74
C ASP A 54 4.65 -6.37 0.16
N ILE A 55 3.62 -5.64 -0.27
CA ILE A 55 2.42 -6.21 -0.90
C ILE A 55 2.47 -5.83 -2.39
N PRO A 56 2.36 -6.77 -3.34
CA PRO A 56 2.27 -6.42 -4.75
C PRO A 56 0.90 -5.80 -5.05
N GLU A 57 0.84 -4.80 -5.95
CA GLU A 57 -0.41 -4.18 -6.37
C GLU A 57 -0.80 -4.59 -7.77
N SER A 58 -2.10 -4.79 -7.91
CA SER A 58 -2.76 -5.09 -9.17
C SER A 58 -3.72 -3.98 -9.56
N CYS A 59 -3.84 -3.76 -10.87
CA CYS A 59 -4.83 -2.86 -11.44
C CYS A 59 -6.24 -3.23 -10.98
N THR A 60 -7.06 -2.22 -10.70
CA THR A 60 -8.44 -2.38 -10.23
C THR A 60 -9.42 -2.66 -11.37
N GLY A 61 -9.05 -2.34 -12.61
CA GLY A 61 -9.91 -2.46 -13.79
C GLY A 61 -10.70 -1.19 -14.14
N ASP A 62 -10.70 -0.19 -13.27
CA ASP A 62 -11.48 1.05 -13.39
C ASP A 62 -10.64 2.33 -13.24
N SER A 63 -9.32 2.17 -13.07
CA SER A 63 -8.34 3.25 -12.92
C SER A 63 -7.15 3.03 -13.84
N SER A 64 -6.56 4.14 -14.32
CA SER A 64 -5.32 4.11 -15.10
C SER A 64 -4.07 4.06 -14.23
N GLN A 65 -4.21 4.42 -12.95
CA GLN A 65 -3.12 4.45 -11.99
C GLN A 65 -3.06 3.12 -11.23
N CYS A 66 -1.83 2.68 -10.96
CA CYS A 66 -1.63 1.59 -10.01
C CYS A 66 -2.10 2.04 -8.62
N PRO A 67 -2.73 1.16 -7.81
CA PRO A 67 -3.11 1.51 -6.45
C PRO A 67 -1.93 2.02 -5.60
N PRO A 68 -2.20 2.73 -4.49
CA PRO A 68 -1.15 3.18 -3.58
C PRO A 68 -0.27 2.01 -3.12
N ASN A 69 1.03 2.26 -3.01
CA ASN A 69 1.99 1.28 -2.50
C ASN A 69 1.71 1.00 -1.02
N LEU A 70 1.38 -0.25 -0.72
CA LEU A 70 1.14 -0.74 0.63
C LEU A 70 2.12 -1.85 0.98
N HIS A 71 2.41 -1.98 2.27
CA HIS A 71 3.21 -3.07 2.79
C HIS A 71 2.44 -3.86 3.84
N LYS A 72 2.94 -5.05 4.16
CA LYS A 72 2.37 -5.89 5.22
C LYS A 72 2.39 -5.13 6.53
N LEU A 73 1.34 -5.33 7.31
CA LEU A 73 1.25 -4.81 8.66
C LEU A 73 2.48 -5.23 9.49
N ASP A 74 2.89 -4.37 10.41
CA ASP A 74 3.97 -4.67 11.32
C ASP A 74 3.65 -5.91 12.18
N GLY A 75 4.67 -6.73 12.41
CA GLY A 75 4.54 -7.99 13.15
C GLY A 75 4.37 -9.24 12.28
N TYR A 76 4.22 -9.12 10.96
CA TYR A 76 4.31 -10.27 10.05
C TYR A 76 5.70 -10.94 10.15
N PHE A 77 5.75 -12.26 10.08
CA PHE A 77 7.01 -13.01 10.02
C PHE A 77 7.69 -12.84 8.65
N CYS A 78 9.02 -12.87 8.67
CA CYS A 78 9.85 -12.76 7.48
C CYS A 78 11.15 -13.57 7.69
N GLU A 79 11.86 -13.90 6.60
CA GLU A 79 13.12 -14.65 6.61
C GLU A 79 13.03 -16.02 7.32
N ASN A 80 12.04 -16.83 6.92
CA ASN A 80 11.73 -18.12 7.56
C ASN A 80 11.54 -17.98 9.08
N GLU A 81 10.73 -17.00 9.48
CA GLU A 81 10.37 -16.68 10.86
C GLU A 81 11.47 -16.10 11.76
N GLN A 82 12.68 -15.89 11.23
CA GLN A 82 13.79 -15.29 11.97
C GLN A 82 13.63 -13.78 12.16
N GLY A 83 12.84 -13.12 11.31
CA GLY A 83 12.58 -11.68 11.35
C GLY A 83 11.12 -11.30 11.61
N ARG A 84 10.90 -9.99 11.70
CA ARG A 84 9.57 -9.38 11.62
C ARG A 84 9.55 -8.23 10.64
N CYS A 85 8.43 -8.10 9.94
CA CYS A 85 8.11 -6.91 9.18
C CYS A 85 7.86 -5.75 10.14
N TYR A 86 8.57 -4.66 9.94
CA TYR A 86 8.40 -3.42 10.69
C TYR A 86 8.72 -2.24 9.78
N GLY A 87 7.74 -1.37 9.53
CA GLY A 87 7.85 -0.28 8.55
C GLY A 87 8.13 -0.77 7.12
N GLY A 88 7.50 -1.88 6.72
CA GLY A 88 7.63 -2.44 5.37
C GLY A 88 8.96 -3.11 5.05
N ARG A 89 9.83 -3.31 6.06
CA ARG A 89 11.11 -4.00 5.93
C ARG A 89 11.19 -5.16 6.90
N CYS A 90 11.85 -6.23 6.49
CA CYS A 90 12.16 -7.34 7.40
C CYS A 90 13.33 -6.98 8.30
N LYS A 91 13.09 -6.95 9.61
CA LYS A 91 14.07 -6.63 10.65
C LYS A 91 14.71 -7.90 11.21
N THR A 92 16.02 -8.02 11.03
CA THR A 92 16.87 -9.02 11.69
C THR A 92 18.22 -8.38 12.02
N ARG A 93 18.88 -8.85 13.09
CA ARG A 93 20.25 -8.43 13.42
C ARG A 93 21.22 -8.74 12.28
N ASP A 94 21.04 -9.88 11.61
CA ASP A 94 21.84 -10.28 10.46
C ASP A 94 21.71 -9.33 9.28
N ARG A 95 20.49 -8.93 8.90
CA ARG A 95 20.29 -7.94 7.83
C ARG A 95 20.87 -6.59 8.19
N GLN A 96 20.73 -6.16 9.46
CA GLN A 96 21.31 -4.90 9.91
C GLN A 96 22.85 -4.93 9.83
N CYS A 97 23.49 -5.98 10.36
CA CYS A 97 24.93 -6.16 10.23
C CYS A 97 25.39 -6.28 8.77
N ASN A 98 24.61 -6.92 7.91
CA ASN A 98 24.97 -7.11 6.50
C ASN A 98 24.85 -5.79 5.71
N ALA A 99 23.83 -4.99 6.00
CA ALA A 99 23.67 -3.66 5.44
C ALA A 99 24.82 -2.73 5.86
N LEU A 100 25.17 -2.77 7.16
CA LEU A 100 26.15 -1.87 7.75
C LEU A 100 27.61 -2.27 7.43
N TRP A 101 27.93 -3.56 7.49
CA TRP A 101 29.31 -4.08 7.43
C TRP A 101 29.54 -5.15 6.36
N GLY A 102 28.49 -5.64 5.69
CA GLY A 102 28.60 -6.79 4.78
C GLY A 102 28.88 -8.11 5.52
N ARG A 103 28.53 -8.19 6.81
CA ARG A 103 28.77 -9.34 7.69
C ARG A 103 27.49 -9.76 8.40
N GLY A 104 27.47 -10.98 8.94
CA GLY A 104 26.35 -11.46 9.75
C GLY A 104 26.36 -10.90 11.18
N SER A 105 25.27 -11.15 11.90
CA SER A 105 25.16 -10.89 13.33
C SER A 105 26.19 -11.70 14.10
N ALA A 106 26.66 -11.16 15.23
CA ALA A 106 27.41 -11.94 16.20
C ALA A 106 26.51 -12.98 16.87
N GLU A 107 27.13 -13.99 17.49
CA GLU A 107 26.42 -15.00 18.26
C GLU A 107 25.70 -14.39 19.47
N ARG A 108 24.57 -14.97 19.86
CA ARG A 108 23.77 -14.52 21.02
C ARG A 108 24.61 -14.33 22.29
N PHE A 109 25.60 -15.21 22.50
CA PHE A 109 26.55 -15.13 23.61
C PHE A 109 27.27 -13.77 23.71
N CYS A 110 27.62 -13.15 22.58
CA CYS A 110 28.28 -11.85 22.56
C CYS A 110 27.40 -10.76 23.18
N TYR A 111 26.12 -10.73 22.82
CA TYR A 111 25.14 -9.81 23.38
C TYR A 111 24.94 -10.05 24.88
N GLU A 112 24.78 -11.32 25.29
CA GLU A 112 24.57 -11.68 26.69
C GLU A 112 25.76 -11.35 27.60
N LYS A 113 26.98 -11.26 27.04
CA LYS A 113 28.18 -10.88 27.78
C LYS A 113 28.45 -9.39 27.76
N LEU A 114 28.47 -8.76 26.59
CA LEU A 114 28.92 -7.38 26.48
C LEU A 114 27.83 -6.38 26.86
N ASN A 115 26.57 -6.61 26.46
CA ASN A 115 25.53 -5.60 26.66
C ASN A 115 25.11 -5.42 28.13
N VAL A 116 25.34 -6.43 28.97
CA VAL A 116 25.12 -6.33 30.43
C VAL A 116 26.24 -5.55 31.15
N GLU A 117 27.42 -5.38 30.53
CA GLU A 117 28.52 -4.66 31.17
C GLU A 117 28.27 -3.15 31.23
N GLY A 118 27.57 -2.60 30.22
CA GLY A 118 27.30 -1.16 30.14
C GLY A 118 28.58 -0.38 29.89
N THR A 119 29.28 -0.72 28.81
CA THR A 119 30.52 -0.08 28.39
C THR A 119 30.40 0.37 26.93
N GLU A 120 31.42 1.07 26.42
CA GLU A 120 31.48 1.44 25.00
C GLU A 120 31.41 0.24 24.04
N ARG A 121 31.79 -0.97 24.51
CA ARG A 121 31.80 -2.20 23.71
C ARG A 121 30.48 -2.97 23.76
N GLY A 122 29.56 -2.58 24.64
CA GLY A 122 28.25 -3.20 24.80
C GLY A 122 27.42 -2.50 25.88
N ASN A 123 26.24 -2.02 25.52
CA ASN A 123 25.39 -1.21 26.38
C ASN A 123 23.95 -1.09 25.80
N CYS A 124 23.04 -0.48 26.57
CA CYS A 124 21.67 -0.15 26.16
C CYS A 124 21.46 1.35 25.97
N GLY A 125 22.47 2.06 25.47
CA GLY A 125 22.43 3.50 25.26
C GLY A 125 23.31 4.27 26.24
N ARG A 126 23.05 5.57 26.31
CA ARG A 126 23.77 6.50 27.17
C ARG A 126 22.81 7.25 28.08
N GLU A 127 23.27 7.53 29.29
CA GLU A 127 22.64 8.46 30.23
C GLU A 127 23.70 9.48 30.68
N GLY A 128 23.58 10.71 30.17
CA GLY A 128 24.62 11.73 30.31
C GLY A 128 25.94 11.28 29.69
N LEU A 129 26.99 11.19 30.51
CA LEU A 129 28.32 10.71 30.09
C LEU A 129 28.50 9.20 30.28
N GLY A 130 27.57 8.53 30.97
CA GLY A 130 27.65 7.11 31.29
C GLY A 130 27.00 6.22 30.24
N TRP A 131 27.49 5.00 30.11
CA TRP A 131 26.86 3.94 29.33
C TRP A 131 25.86 3.18 30.20
N LEU A 132 24.69 2.89 29.63
CA LEU A 132 23.65 2.16 30.32
C LEU A 132 23.88 0.65 30.23
N GLN A 133 23.83 -0.04 31.36
CA GLN A 133 23.81 -1.50 31.40
C GLN A 133 22.46 -2.00 30.88
N CYS A 134 22.47 -3.02 30.02
CA CYS A 134 21.24 -3.69 29.63
C CYS A 134 20.74 -4.61 30.75
N ASN A 135 19.42 -4.66 30.93
CA ASN A 135 18.82 -5.79 31.65
C ASN A 135 19.05 -7.07 30.85
N LYS A 136 19.06 -8.21 31.53
CA LYS A 136 19.23 -9.53 30.89
C LYS A 136 18.21 -9.82 29.78
N GLN A 137 16.99 -9.27 29.89
CA GLN A 137 15.94 -9.44 28.88
C GLN A 137 16.18 -8.55 27.65
N ASP A 138 16.86 -7.42 27.83
CA ASP A 138 17.05 -6.37 26.81
C ASP A 138 18.37 -6.51 26.04
N VAL A 139 19.23 -7.47 26.41
CA VAL A 139 20.58 -7.63 25.82
C VAL A 139 20.58 -7.76 24.30
N LEU A 140 19.50 -8.27 23.71
CA LEU A 140 19.35 -8.42 22.26
C LEU A 140 18.80 -7.19 21.54
N CYS A 141 18.47 -6.12 22.27
CA CYS A 141 18.00 -4.83 21.78
C CYS A 141 19.00 -3.69 22.06
N GLY A 142 20.11 -3.98 22.72
CA GLY A 142 21.18 -3.03 22.98
C GLY A 142 22.09 -2.79 21.79
N PHE A 143 23.37 -2.56 22.08
CA PHE A 143 24.42 -2.33 21.09
C PHE A 143 24.51 -3.49 20.10
N LEU A 144 24.62 -3.15 18.81
CA LEU A 144 24.67 -4.12 17.71
C LEU A 144 26.07 -4.75 17.64
N LEU A 145 26.11 -6.07 17.64
CA LEU A 145 27.35 -6.85 17.53
C LEU A 145 27.32 -7.68 16.25
N CYS A 146 28.37 -7.60 15.46
CA CYS A 146 28.47 -8.25 14.16
C CYS A 146 29.72 -9.16 14.10
N ALA A 147 29.63 -10.26 13.36
CA ALA A 147 30.71 -11.22 13.25
C ALA A 147 31.79 -10.73 12.27
N ASN A 148 33.08 -10.85 12.63
CA ASN A 148 34.21 -10.62 11.74
C ASN A 148 34.20 -9.27 11.00
N ILE A 149 33.76 -8.20 11.69
CA ILE A 149 33.81 -6.84 11.14
C ILE A 149 35.23 -6.25 11.24
N SER A 150 35.60 -5.43 10.26
CA SER A 150 36.88 -4.76 10.12
C SER A 150 36.75 -3.59 9.14
N GLY A 151 37.57 -2.55 9.28
CA GLY A 151 37.59 -1.42 8.35
C GLY A 151 36.43 -0.45 8.56
N THR A 152 35.99 0.21 7.49
CA THR A 152 34.93 1.23 7.53
C THR A 152 33.56 0.63 7.21
N PRO A 153 32.47 1.13 7.82
CA PRO A 153 31.12 0.69 7.49
C PRO A 153 30.77 1.06 6.04
N ARG A 154 29.85 0.30 5.44
CA ARG A 154 29.31 0.57 4.09
C ARG A 154 28.32 1.72 4.08
N LEU A 155 27.73 2.01 5.23
CA LEU A 155 26.72 3.03 5.45
C LEU A 155 27.07 3.82 6.71
N GLY A 156 27.02 5.15 6.64
CA GLY A 156 27.36 6.03 7.75
C GLY A 156 28.87 6.15 8.01
N GLU A 157 29.21 6.88 9.06
CA GLU A 157 30.57 7.16 9.50
C GLU A 157 30.84 6.48 10.85
N LEU A 158 31.99 5.81 10.95
CA LEU A 158 32.44 5.20 12.20
C LEU A 158 32.99 6.27 13.14
N SER A 159 32.39 6.39 14.32
CA SER A 159 32.89 7.21 15.42
C SER A 159 33.81 6.36 16.30
N GLY A 160 35.11 6.68 16.30
CA GLY A 160 36.12 5.96 17.08
C GLY A 160 36.62 4.69 16.39
N GLU A 161 36.84 3.63 17.16
CA GLU A 161 37.35 2.35 16.68
C GLU A 161 36.31 1.24 16.81
N ILE A 162 36.51 0.13 16.08
CA ILE A 162 35.71 -1.08 16.24
C ILE A 162 36.06 -1.70 17.59
N ALA A 163 35.08 -1.71 18.50
CA ALA A 163 35.15 -2.44 19.76
C ALA A 163 35.29 -3.93 19.48
N THR A 164 36.38 -4.55 19.95
CA THR A 164 36.65 -5.98 19.78
C THR A 164 36.95 -6.63 21.12
N THR A 165 36.23 -7.70 21.44
CA THR A 165 36.48 -8.52 22.63
C THR A 165 36.42 -9.99 22.25
N THR A 166 37.45 -10.75 22.62
CA THR A 166 37.53 -12.19 22.36
C THR A 166 37.23 -12.98 23.62
N PHE A 167 36.36 -13.98 23.51
CA PHE A 167 35.99 -14.89 24.60
C PHE A 167 36.28 -16.33 24.23
N PHE A 168 36.58 -17.17 25.22
CA PHE A 168 36.61 -18.63 25.04
C PHE A 168 35.25 -19.21 25.41
N HIS A 169 34.50 -19.72 24.42
CA HIS A 169 33.15 -20.26 24.58
C HIS A 169 32.97 -21.53 23.74
N GLN A 170 32.36 -22.58 24.31
CA GLN A 170 32.11 -23.86 23.61
C GLN A 170 33.38 -24.44 22.92
N ASN A 171 34.51 -24.41 23.63
CA ASN A 171 35.80 -24.91 23.15
C ASN A 171 36.35 -24.21 21.88
N ARG A 172 35.92 -22.97 21.60
CA ARG A 172 36.47 -22.09 20.57
C ARG A 172 36.58 -20.65 21.04
N TYR A 173 37.44 -19.88 20.37
CA TYR A 173 37.48 -18.43 20.56
C TYR A 173 36.38 -17.77 19.72
N VAL A 174 35.61 -16.88 20.33
CA VAL A 174 34.53 -16.11 19.72
C VAL A 174 34.89 -14.63 19.82
N ASP A 175 34.99 -13.98 18.66
CA ASP A 175 35.23 -12.54 18.56
C ASP A 175 33.90 -11.79 18.51
N CYS A 176 33.63 -11.03 19.56
CA CYS A 176 32.49 -10.15 19.65
C CYS A 176 32.92 -8.73 19.25
N ARG A 177 32.35 -8.22 18.17
CA ARG A 177 32.76 -6.93 17.59
C ARG A 177 31.57 -6.02 17.33
N GLY A 178 31.74 -4.72 17.52
CA GLY A 178 30.75 -3.70 17.21
C GLY A 178 31.41 -2.35 16.97
N GLY A 179 30.70 -1.40 16.37
CA GLY A 179 31.20 -0.06 16.10
C GLY A 179 30.10 0.97 16.23
N HIS A 180 30.44 2.15 16.73
CA HIS A 180 29.50 3.27 16.82
C HIS A 180 29.40 3.94 15.46
N VAL A 181 28.27 3.80 14.77
CA VAL A 181 28.08 4.34 13.42
C VAL A 181 26.94 5.34 13.41
N GLN A 182 27.20 6.51 12.84
CA GLN A 182 26.20 7.56 12.67
C GLN A 182 26.02 7.92 11.19
N LEU A 183 24.80 8.24 10.81
CA LEU A 183 24.52 8.88 9.53
C LEU A 183 24.80 10.38 9.60
N VAL A 184 24.94 11.01 8.43
CA VAL A 184 25.17 12.45 8.30
C VAL A 184 24.03 13.28 8.91
N ASP A 185 22.82 12.73 8.94
CA ASP A 185 21.64 13.34 9.55
C ASP A 185 21.56 13.16 11.08
N GLY A 186 22.57 12.52 11.69
CA GLY A 186 22.65 12.25 13.12
C GLY A 186 21.96 10.96 13.57
N SER A 187 21.36 10.19 12.66
CA SER A 187 20.76 8.90 13.02
C SER A 187 21.82 7.91 13.49
N ASP A 188 21.56 7.24 14.61
CA ASP A 188 22.46 6.28 15.24
C ASP A 188 22.16 4.85 14.75
N LEU A 189 23.13 4.24 14.06
CA LEU A 189 23.05 2.87 13.54
C LEU A 189 23.76 1.85 14.44
N SER A 190 24.23 2.29 15.61
CA SER A 190 25.04 1.48 16.54
C SER A 190 24.23 0.47 17.35
N TYR A 191 22.90 0.59 17.35
CA TYR A 191 22.00 -0.19 18.18
C TYR A 191 21.08 -1.06 17.34
N VAL A 192 20.61 -2.17 17.90
CA VAL A 192 19.63 -3.03 17.24
C VAL A 192 18.37 -2.23 16.91
N GLU A 193 17.94 -2.28 15.65
CA GLU A 193 16.77 -1.53 15.18
C GLU A 193 15.47 -1.99 15.83
N ASP A 194 14.55 -1.04 16.00
CA ASP A 194 13.19 -1.33 16.45
C ASP A 194 12.45 -2.29 15.50
N GLY A 195 11.60 -3.12 16.08
CA GLY A 195 10.91 -4.22 15.40
C GLY A 195 11.74 -5.49 15.24
N THR A 196 13.02 -5.50 15.66
CA THR A 196 13.87 -6.70 15.57
C THR A 196 13.49 -7.75 16.61
N PRO A 197 13.37 -9.05 16.26
CA PRO A 197 13.08 -10.12 17.22
C PRO A 197 14.15 -10.30 18.29
N CYS A 198 13.75 -10.27 19.55
CA CYS A 198 14.62 -10.49 20.71
C CYS A 198 14.21 -11.70 21.57
N GLY A 199 13.07 -12.32 21.27
CA GLY A 199 12.61 -13.57 21.85
C GLY A 199 11.30 -14.06 21.19
N PRO A 200 10.76 -15.22 21.64
CA PRO A 200 9.49 -15.72 21.14
C PRO A 200 8.36 -14.69 21.38
N GLY A 201 7.79 -14.16 20.30
CA GLY A 201 6.74 -13.13 20.38
C GLY A 201 7.20 -11.78 20.95
N MET A 202 8.50 -11.51 20.98
CA MET A 202 9.09 -10.29 21.56
C MET A 202 9.96 -9.54 20.56
N LEU A 203 9.89 -8.22 20.59
CA LEU A 203 10.52 -7.29 19.64
C LEU A 203 11.21 -6.14 20.37
N CYS A 204 12.24 -5.59 19.73
CA CYS A 204 12.94 -4.43 20.22
C CYS A 204 12.13 -3.15 19.99
N LEU A 205 12.00 -2.34 21.03
CA LEU A 205 11.49 -0.97 20.96
C LEU A 205 12.25 -0.13 21.98
N ASP A 206 12.84 0.99 21.55
CA ASP A 206 13.61 1.88 22.43
C ASP A 206 14.65 1.13 23.27
N ARG A 207 15.35 0.19 22.62
CA ARG A 207 16.38 -0.68 23.21
C ARG A 207 15.88 -1.65 24.29
N LYS A 208 14.56 -1.83 24.41
CA LYS A 208 13.94 -2.80 25.32
C LYS A 208 13.33 -3.94 24.55
N CYS A 209 13.37 -5.14 25.13
CA CYS A 209 12.75 -6.32 24.56
C CYS A 209 11.33 -6.48 25.10
N LEU A 210 10.34 -6.06 24.31
CA LEU A 210 8.95 -5.98 24.71
C LEU A 210 8.11 -7.05 23.99
N PRO A 211 7.00 -7.52 24.59
CA PRO A 211 6.06 -8.39 23.87
C PRO A 211 5.48 -7.65 22.66
N ALA A 212 5.19 -8.37 21.58
CA ALA A 212 4.60 -7.80 20.35
C ALA A 212 3.28 -7.04 20.61
N THR A 213 2.54 -7.41 21.67
CA THR A 213 1.33 -6.70 22.10
C THR A 213 1.58 -5.27 22.59
N ALA A 214 2.81 -4.92 22.96
CA ALA A 214 3.17 -3.56 23.38
C ALA A 214 3.26 -2.55 22.22
N PHE A 215 3.32 -3.03 20.97
CA PHE A 215 3.54 -2.19 19.79
C PHE A 215 2.26 -1.58 19.22
N ASN A 216 1.10 -1.79 19.86
CA ASN A 216 -0.21 -1.27 19.43
C ASN A 216 -0.46 -1.43 17.92
N PHE A 217 -0.09 -2.59 17.36
CA PHE A 217 -0.30 -2.87 15.95
C PHE A 217 -1.79 -2.72 15.61
N SER A 218 -2.07 -2.08 14.49
CA SER A 218 -3.42 -2.06 13.93
C SER A 218 -3.90 -3.49 13.68
N SER A 219 -5.20 -3.71 13.64
CA SER A 219 -5.76 -5.01 13.30
C SER A 219 -6.58 -4.93 12.02
N CYS A 220 -6.56 -6.00 11.25
CA CYS A 220 -7.49 -6.19 10.15
C CYS A 220 -8.71 -6.96 10.61
N PRO A 221 -9.84 -6.82 9.90
CA PRO A 221 -10.99 -7.68 10.13
C PRO A 221 -10.60 -9.14 9.89
N GLY A 222 -11.26 -10.02 10.63
CA GLY A 222 -11.04 -11.46 10.54
C GLY A 222 -12.34 -12.22 10.67
N SER A 223 -12.27 -13.51 10.38
CA SER A 223 -13.37 -14.43 10.59
C SER A 223 -13.60 -14.71 12.08
N TRP A 224 -14.77 -15.27 12.38
CA TRP A 224 -15.19 -15.75 13.70
C TRP A 224 -14.25 -16.80 14.33
N ASP A 225 -13.45 -17.52 13.53
CA ASP A 225 -12.42 -18.48 13.99
C ASP A 225 -11.01 -17.87 14.11
N GLY A 226 -10.87 -16.54 13.99
CA GLY A 226 -9.61 -15.82 14.20
C GLY A 226 -8.69 -15.73 12.98
N LYS A 227 -9.14 -16.10 11.77
CA LYS A 227 -8.35 -15.94 10.55
C LYS A 227 -8.44 -14.49 10.07
N ILE A 228 -7.29 -13.80 10.12
CA ILE A 228 -7.16 -12.44 9.60
C ILE A 228 -7.42 -12.48 8.09
N CYS A 229 -8.26 -11.56 7.60
CA CYS A 229 -8.66 -11.49 6.19
C CYS A 229 -9.19 -12.81 5.61
N PHE A 230 -9.88 -13.61 6.44
CA PHE A 230 -10.42 -14.94 6.07
C PHE A 230 -9.37 -15.92 5.50
N ASP A 231 -8.06 -15.66 5.71
CA ASP A 231 -6.94 -16.35 5.03
C ASP A 231 -6.95 -16.24 3.49
N HIS A 232 -7.74 -15.31 2.96
CA HIS A 232 -7.86 -15.00 1.54
C HIS A 232 -7.25 -13.65 1.18
N GLY A 233 -6.48 -13.06 2.08
CA GLY A 233 -5.83 -11.77 1.87
C GLY A 233 -4.66 -11.55 2.83
N VAL A 234 -4.05 -10.38 2.68
CA VAL A 234 -2.93 -9.91 3.52
C VAL A 234 -3.34 -8.61 4.20
N CYS A 235 -3.06 -8.49 5.49
CA CYS A 235 -3.32 -7.25 6.22
C CYS A 235 -2.25 -6.20 5.89
N SER A 236 -2.68 -5.06 5.36
CA SER A 236 -1.80 -3.92 5.06
C SER A 236 -1.50 -3.08 6.29
N ASN A 237 -0.48 -2.23 6.16
CA ASN A 237 -0.10 -1.22 7.16
C ASN A 237 -1.20 -0.18 7.47
N GLU A 238 -2.24 -0.08 6.63
CA GLU A 238 -3.42 0.75 6.90
C GLU A 238 -4.53 0.02 7.67
N GLY A 239 -4.31 -1.22 8.12
CA GLY A 239 -5.35 -2.03 8.79
C GLY A 239 -6.46 -2.50 7.84
N LYS A 240 -6.16 -2.58 6.54
CA LYS A 240 -7.10 -3.05 5.50
C LYS A 240 -6.63 -4.38 4.92
N CYS A 241 -7.58 -5.28 4.64
CA CYS A 241 -7.29 -6.52 3.93
C CYS A 241 -7.11 -6.28 2.44
N ILE A 242 -5.98 -6.74 1.91
CA ILE A 242 -5.70 -6.81 0.47
C ILE A 242 -5.99 -8.23 0.04
N CYS A 243 -7.11 -8.42 -0.66
CA CYS A 243 -7.60 -9.75 -1.03
C CYS A 243 -6.81 -10.35 -2.19
N ARG A 244 -6.70 -11.68 -2.20
CA ARG A 244 -6.25 -12.44 -3.38
C ARG A 244 -7.24 -12.21 -4.52
N THR A 245 -6.77 -12.42 -5.74
CA THR A 245 -7.46 -12.08 -6.99
C THR A 245 -8.92 -12.57 -7.09
N GLU A 246 -9.22 -13.73 -6.52
CA GLU A 246 -10.55 -14.37 -6.58
C GLU A 246 -11.47 -13.98 -5.41
N TRP A 247 -11.06 -13.04 -4.56
CA TRP A 247 -11.76 -12.67 -3.34
C TRP A 247 -11.95 -11.16 -3.24
N THR A 248 -13.03 -10.76 -2.59
CA THR A 248 -13.41 -9.36 -2.40
C THR A 248 -14.09 -9.16 -1.03
N GLY A 249 -14.47 -7.91 -0.75
CA GLY A 249 -15.03 -7.49 0.53
C GLY A 249 -13.96 -6.98 1.51
N LYS A 250 -14.41 -6.35 2.60
CA LYS A 250 -13.51 -5.71 3.58
C LYS A 250 -12.61 -6.70 4.33
N ASP A 251 -13.05 -7.95 4.42
CA ASP A 251 -12.41 -9.05 5.14
C ASP A 251 -12.03 -10.23 4.23
N CYS A 252 -12.16 -10.06 2.90
CA CYS A 252 -11.90 -11.10 1.89
C CYS A 252 -12.77 -12.37 2.03
N SER A 253 -13.98 -12.24 2.56
CA SER A 253 -14.91 -13.35 2.73
C SER A 253 -15.73 -13.72 1.48
N VAL A 254 -15.78 -12.84 0.48
CA VAL A 254 -16.65 -13.00 -0.71
C VAL A 254 -15.83 -13.50 -1.88
N TYR A 255 -16.20 -14.65 -2.45
CA TYR A 255 -15.60 -15.17 -3.68
C TYR A 255 -16.14 -14.41 -4.90
N ASP A 256 -15.24 -13.77 -5.66
CA ASP A 256 -15.53 -12.98 -6.86
C ASP A 256 -14.42 -13.19 -7.91
N PRO A 257 -14.50 -14.31 -8.65
CA PRO A 257 -13.46 -14.67 -9.60
C PRO A 257 -13.42 -13.70 -10.78
N ILE A 258 -12.23 -13.42 -11.30
CA ILE A 258 -12.12 -12.62 -12.53
C ILE A 258 -12.76 -13.42 -13.67
N PRO A 259 -13.72 -12.85 -14.42
CA PRO A 259 -14.29 -13.53 -15.56
C PRO A 259 -13.19 -13.89 -16.58
N GLU A 260 -13.02 -15.18 -16.87
CA GLU A 260 -12.12 -15.59 -17.96
C GLU A 260 -12.63 -14.97 -19.27
N PRO A 261 -11.74 -14.34 -20.07
CA PRO A 261 -12.12 -13.88 -21.40
C PRO A 261 -12.47 -15.12 -22.22
N LYS A 262 -13.77 -15.33 -22.47
CA LYS A 262 -14.22 -16.36 -23.41
C LYS A 262 -13.50 -16.10 -24.74
N PRO A 263 -12.86 -17.11 -25.37
CA PRO A 263 -12.32 -16.94 -26.70
C PRO A 263 -13.47 -16.51 -27.61
N THR A 264 -13.40 -15.28 -28.10
CA THR A 264 -14.37 -14.72 -29.05
C THR A 264 -14.14 -15.36 -30.41
N GLY A 265 -14.59 -16.61 -30.55
CA GLY A 265 -15.15 -17.05 -31.80
C GLY A 265 -16.51 -16.37 -31.93
N GLU A 266 -16.64 -15.50 -32.93
CA GLU A 266 -17.80 -14.67 -33.25
C GLU A 266 -17.81 -13.28 -32.60
N THR A 267 -17.66 -12.29 -33.48
CA THR A 267 -18.05 -10.91 -33.27
C THR A 267 -19.49 -10.86 -32.76
N GLU A 268 -19.70 -10.70 -31.46
CA GLU A 268 -20.97 -10.14 -30.99
C GLU A 268 -21.04 -8.71 -31.52
N ARG A 269 -21.76 -8.54 -32.63
CA ARG A 269 -22.25 -7.24 -33.04
C ARG A 269 -23.07 -6.71 -31.87
N TYR A 270 -22.52 -5.72 -31.18
CA TYR A 270 -23.30 -4.83 -30.34
C TYR A 270 -24.46 -4.30 -31.19
N LYS A 271 -25.66 -4.89 -31.05
CA LYS A 271 -26.89 -4.31 -31.56
C LYS A 271 -27.19 -3.14 -30.65
N GLY A 272 -26.59 -2.00 -30.96
CA GLY A 272 -27.08 -0.71 -30.49
C GLY A 272 -28.58 -0.61 -30.82
N PRO A 273 -29.35 0.20 -30.07
CA PRO A 273 -30.78 0.32 -30.30
C PRO A 273 -31.01 0.63 -31.78
N SER A 274 -31.73 -0.28 -32.46
CA SER A 274 -32.05 -0.17 -33.88
C SER A 274 -32.52 1.25 -34.15
N GLY A 275 -31.94 1.94 -35.14
CA GLY A 275 -32.32 3.32 -35.48
C GLY A 275 -33.84 3.49 -35.67
N THR A 276 -34.55 2.40 -35.99
CA THR A 276 -36.01 2.30 -35.99
C THR A 276 -36.66 2.71 -34.66
N ASN A 277 -36.12 2.31 -33.51
CA ASN A 277 -36.69 2.62 -32.19
C ASN A 277 -36.49 4.09 -31.80
N ILE A 278 -35.38 4.71 -32.23
CA ILE A 278 -35.12 6.14 -32.03
C ILE A 278 -36.04 6.98 -32.93
N ILE A 279 -36.26 6.54 -34.17
CA ILE A 279 -37.20 7.19 -35.11
C ILE A 279 -38.64 7.08 -34.59
N ILE A 280 -39.07 5.91 -34.12
CA ILE A 280 -40.42 5.70 -33.56
C ILE A 280 -40.63 6.58 -32.32
N GLY A 281 -39.65 6.63 -31.41
CA GLY A 281 -39.73 7.49 -30.22
C GLY A 281 -39.81 8.98 -30.56
N SER A 282 -39.05 9.42 -31.56
CA SER A 282 -39.05 10.82 -32.01
C SER A 282 -40.35 11.21 -32.72
N ILE A 283 -40.92 10.32 -33.55
CA ILE A 283 -42.21 10.54 -34.21
C ILE A 283 -43.34 10.53 -33.17
N ALA A 284 -43.36 9.57 -32.25
CA ALA A 284 -44.36 9.51 -31.19
C ALA A 284 -44.31 10.76 -30.29
N GLY A 285 -43.10 11.24 -29.94
CA GLY A 285 -42.91 12.47 -29.19
C GLY A 285 -43.40 13.72 -29.95
N ALA A 286 -43.06 13.83 -31.23
CA ALA A 286 -43.51 14.96 -32.07
C ALA A 286 -45.03 14.99 -32.26
N VAL A 287 -45.67 13.83 -32.46
CA VAL A 287 -47.13 13.71 -32.57
C VAL A 287 -47.81 14.08 -31.25
N LEU A 288 -47.27 13.65 -30.11
CA LEU A 288 -47.81 14.00 -28.79
C LEU A 288 -47.75 15.52 -28.55
N VAL A 289 -46.61 16.15 -28.86
CA VAL A 289 -46.45 17.61 -28.73
C VAL A 289 -47.40 18.35 -29.67
N ALA A 290 -47.54 17.90 -30.92
CA ALA A 290 -48.49 18.49 -31.86
C ALA A 290 -49.95 18.37 -31.38
N ALA A 291 -50.34 17.22 -30.81
CA ALA A 291 -51.67 17.01 -30.25
C ALA A 291 -51.95 17.93 -29.05
N ILE A 292 -50.95 18.17 -28.19
CA ILE A 292 -51.08 19.10 -27.05
C ILE A 292 -51.21 20.55 -27.55
N VAL A 293 -50.41 20.96 -28.53
CA VAL A 293 -50.47 22.33 -29.09
C VAL A 293 -51.80 22.58 -29.82
N LEU A 294 -52.27 21.62 -30.61
CA LEU A 294 -53.56 21.71 -31.31
C LEU A 294 -54.75 21.61 -30.34
N GLY A 295 -54.67 20.75 -29.32
CA GLY A 295 -55.69 20.65 -28.27
C GLY A 295 -55.79 21.91 -27.42
N GLY A 296 -54.64 22.50 -27.05
CA GLY A 296 -54.56 23.74 -26.27
C GLY A 296 -55.09 24.96 -27.04
N THR A 297 -54.76 25.08 -28.33
CA THR A 297 -55.29 26.16 -29.17
C THR A 297 -56.78 25.98 -29.48
N GLY A 298 -57.28 24.74 -29.64
CA GLY A 298 -58.71 24.46 -29.81
C GLY A 298 -59.56 24.78 -28.57
N TRP A 299 -59.02 24.60 -27.36
CA TRP A 299 -59.70 24.95 -26.11
C TRP A 299 -59.70 26.46 -25.85
N GLY A 300 -58.62 27.17 -26.23
CA GLY A 300 -58.52 28.63 -26.12
C GLY A 300 -59.53 29.39 -26.98
N PHE A 301 -59.82 28.91 -28.20
CA PHE A 301 -60.79 29.56 -29.09
C PHE A 301 -62.26 29.38 -28.65
N LYS A 302 -62.58 28.32 -27.88
CA LYS A 302 -63.95 28.07 -27.39
C LYS A 302 -64.33 28.97 -26.21
N ASN A 303 -63.36 29.42 -25.41
CA ASN A 303 -63.62 30.30 -24.26
C ASN A 303 -63.66 31.80 -24.60
N ILE A 304 -63.07 32.25 -25.71
CA ILE A 304 -63.13 33.67 -26.13
C ILE A 304 -64.52 34.06 -26.69
N ARG A 305 -65.34 33.11 -27.16
CA ARG A 305 -66.71 33.41 -27.65
C ARG A 305 -67.81 33.39 -26.58
N ARG A 306 -67.49 33.05 -25.31
CA ARG A 306 -68.50 32.97 -24.22
C ARG A 306 -68.41 34.08 -23.17
N GLY A 307 -67.54 35.08 -23.35
CA GLY A 307 -67.31 36.17 -22.39
C GLY A 307 -67.80 37.56 -22.84
N ARG A 308 -68.93 37.68 -23.55
CA ARG A 308 -69.58 38.98 -23.81
C ARG A 308 -71.09 38.88 -23.59
N TYR A 309 -71.52 39.05 -22.34
CA TYR A 309 -72.84 39.59 -22.01
C TYR A 309 -72.78 40.17 -20.60
N ASP A 310 -72.82 41.50 -20.52
CA ASP A 310 -72.89 42.25 -19.26
C ASP A 310 -73.88 43.42 -19.51
N PRO A 311 -75.13 43.37 -19.02
CA PRO A 311 -76.08 44.46 -19.18
C PRO A 311 -76.31 45.14 -17.83
N ALA A 312 -75.61 46.24 -17.55
CA ALA A 312 -75.98 47.17 -16.49
C ALA A 312 -75.38 48.57 -16.70
N GLN A 313 -75.99 49.36 -17.59
CA GLN A 313 -76.05 50.82 -17.45
C GLN A 313 -77.13 51.41 -18.36
N GLN A 314 -78.29 51.72 -17.78
CA GLN A 314 -79.08 52.90 -18.11
C GLN A 314 -79.97 53.22 -16.90
N GLY A 315 -79.68 54.34 -16.24
CA GLY A 315 -80.56 54.94 -15.25
C GLY A 315 -81.49 55.93 -15.95
N VAL A 316 -82.77 55.91 -15.54
CA VAL A 316 -83.69 56.99 -15.12
C VAL A 316 -84.89 56.28 -14.52
#